data_AF-A0A521YRG9-F1
#
_entry.id   AF-A0A521YRG9-F1
#
_cell.length_a   1.000
_cell.length_b   1.000
_cell.length_c   1.000
_cell.angle_alpha   90.00
_cell.angle_beta   90.00
_cell.angle_gamma   90.00
#
_symmetry.space_group_name_H-M   'P 1'
#
loop_
_entity.id
_entity.type
_entity.pdbx_description
1 polymer ?
#
loop_
_entity_poly.entity_id
_entity_poly.type
_entity_poly.pdbx_seq_one_letter_code
_entity_poly.pdbx_strand_id
1 'polypeptide(L)'
;MQFSPIETMRRRFEDYRPTKTHAFWIAAGCVAATLVLGFGPGGWVTAGTAQKRVDEAATSARQELATAVCVEEFMSAKDAHVQLAQLVKTDWYQRSELIAKGGWATMPDRKEPNGSVATMCAEKLAEGKSPAT
;
A
#
# COMPACT_ATOMS: atom_id res chain seq x y z
N MET A 1 41.75 48.92 8.21
CA MET A 1 41.66 47.46 8.42
C MET A 1 40.32 46.99 7.90
N GLN A 2 40.31 46.27 6.78
CA GLN A 2 39.11 45.69 6.18
C GLN A 2 38.93 44.31 6.82
N PHE A 3 38.02 44.18 7.80
CA PHE A 3 37.64 42.86 8.29
C PHE A 3 36.87 42.14 7.18
N SER A 4 37.29 40.92 6.83
CA SER A 4 36.57 40.11 5.85
C SER A 4 35.13 39.88 6.33
N PRO A 5 34.12 39.91 5.46
CA PRO A 5 32.71 39.72 5.86
C PRO A 5 32.48 38.46 6.71
N ILE A 6 33.29 37.42 6.49
CA ILE A 6 33.24 36.15 7.23
C ILE A 6 33.66 36.33 8.70
N GLU A 7 34.70 37.13 8.97
CA GLU A 7 35.18 37.41 10.33
C GLU A 7 34.10 38.13 11.15
N THR A 8 33.41 39.07 10.53
CA THR A 8 32.33 39.84 11.16
C THR A 8 31.12 38.96 11.44
N MET A 9 30.75 38.06 10.53
CA MET A 9 29.67 37.08 10.75
C MET A 9 30.02 36.12 11.89
N ARG A 10 31.26 35.60 11.93
CA ARG A 10 31.73 34.67 12.97
C ARG A 10 31.70 35.29 14.36
N ARG A 11 32.21 36.53 14.52
CA ARG A 11 32.16 37.24 15.80
C ARG A 11 30.74 37.47 16.30
N ARG A 12 29.81 37.82 15.42
CA ARG A 12 28.40 37.98 15.80
C ARG A 12 27.78 36.69 16.31
N PHE A 13 28.19 35.54 15.79
CA PHE A 13 27.73 34.24 16.26
C PHE A 13 28.35 33.88 17.62
N GLU A 14 29.61 34.23 17.82
CA GLU A 14 30.36 34.01 19.07
C GLU A 14 29.87 34.92 20.22
N ASP A 15 29.50 36.16 19.91
CA ASP A 15 28.87 37.12 20.83
C ASP A 15 27.37 36.86 21.04
N TYR A 16 26.74 36.01 20.20
CA TYR A 16 25.31 35.72 20.32
C TYR A 16 25.06 34.86 21.57
N ARG A 17 24.70 35.51 22.68
CA ARG A 17 24.13 34.85 23.85
C ARG A 17 22.62 34.82 23.75
N PRO A 18 22.00 33.70 23.33
CA PRO A 18 20.56 33.62 23.30
C PRO A 18 20.01 33.78 24.71
N THR A 19 19.12 34.74 24.89
CA THR A 19 18.31 34.82 26.11
C THR A 19 17.40 33.59 26.19
N LYS A 20 17.04 33.16 27.40
CA LYS A 20 16.26 31.92 27.63
C LYS A 20 14.97 31.86 26.79
N THR A 21 14.35 33.00 26.56
CA THR A 21 13.15 33.14 25.72
C THR A 21 13.42 32.89 24.23
N HIS A 22 14.51 33.42 23.68
CA HIS A 22 14.87 33.19 22.27
C HIS A 22 15.24 31.73 22.02
N ALA A 23 16.00 31.12 22.93
CA ALA A 23 16.33 29.69 22.83
C ALA A 23 15.08 28.81 22.82
N PHE A 24 14.08 29.13 23.66
CA PHE A 24 12.82 28.41 23.71
C PHE A 24 12.05 28.50 22.38
N TRP A 25 11.92 29.70 21.80
CA TRP A 25 11.21 29.88 20.53
C TRP A 25 11.93 29.23 19.34
N ILE A 26 13.26 29.28 19.31
CA ILE A 26 14.06 28.57 18.30
C ILE A 26 13.82 27.06 18.40
N ALA A 27 13.89 26.49 19.61
CA ALA A 27 13.64 25.07 19.83
C ALA A 27 12.21 24.66 19.41
N ALA A 28 11.20 25.45 19.79
CA ALA A 28 9.81 25.21 19.40
C ALA A 28 9.64 25.26 17.86
N GLY A 29 10.28 26.23 17.20
CA GLY A 29 10.28 26.35 15.74
C GLY A 29 10.92 25.13 15.06
N CYS A 30 12.06 24.67 15.54
CA CYS A 30 12.72 23.47 15.02
C CYS A 30 11.83 22.22 15.16
N VAL A 31 11.18 22.03 16.31
CA VAL A 31 10.27 20.91 16.52
C VAL A 31 9.10 20.98 15.54
N ALA A 32 8.44 22.15 15.43
CA ALA A 32 7.32 22.33 14.52
C ALA A 32 7.72 22.08 13.06
N ALA A 33 8.87 22.61 12.62
CA ALA A 33 9.40 22.39 11.28
C ALA A 33 9.69 20.90 11.01
N THR A 34 10.29 20.19 11.97
CA THR A 34 10.58 18.75 11.84
C THR A 34 9.30 17.94 11.73
N LEU A 35 8.27 18.29 12.49
CA LEU A 35 6.96 17.62 12.42
C LEU A 35 6.28 17.85 11.07
N VAL A 36 6.25 19.09 10.57
CA VAL A 36 5.61 19.43 9.30
C VAL A 36 6.35 18.79 8.12
N LEU A 37 7.68 18.88 8.10
CA LEU A 37 8.48 18.29 7.03
C LEU A 37 8.50 16.76 7.12
N GLY A 38 8.57 16.20 8.34
CA GLY A 38 8.56 14.76 8.57
C GLY A 38 7.22 14.14 8.21
N PHE A 39 6.13 14.55 8.86
CA PHE A 39 4.80 13.94 8.69
C PHE A 39 4.05 14.39 7.43
N GLY A 40 4.56 15.40 6.72
CA GLY A 40 4.06 15.82 5.40
C GLY A 40 4.86 15.17 4.27
N PRO A 41 5.70 15.94 3.54
CA PRO A 41 6.42 15.44 2.37
C PRO A 41 7.50 14.40 2.71
N GLY A 42 8.00 14.36 3.94
CA GLY A 42 9.00 13.40 4.40
C GLY A 42 8.44 11.99 4.65
N GLY A 43 7.13 11.81 4.63
CA GLY A 43 6.49 10.49 4.74
C GLY A 43 6.68 9.80 6.10
N TRP A 44 7.04 10.53 7.16
CA TRP A 44 7.09 9.97 8.50
C TRP A 44 5.68 9.58 8.94
N VAL A 45 5.58 8.38 9.49
CA VAL A 45 4.34 7.81 10.01
C VAL A 45 4.57 7.40 11.46
N THR A 46 3.54 7.51 12.28
CA THR A 46 3.61 6.99 13.65
C THR A 46 3.68 5.46 13.61
N ALA A 47 4.28 4.83 14.63
CA ALA A 47 4.44 3.37 14.68
C ALA A 47 3.11 2.61 14.55
N GLY A 48 2.03 3.12 15.16
CA GLY A 48 0.69 2.52 15.04
C GLY A 48 0.12 2.61 13.62
N THR A 49 0.31 3.74 12.95
CA THR A 49 -0.09 3.89 11.54
C THR A 49 0.77 3.03 10.61
N ALA A 50 2.06 2.86 10.91
CA ALA A 50 2.94 1.97 10.17
C ALA A 50 2.47 0.52 10.26
N GLN A 51 2.17 0.01 11.46
CA GLN A 51 1.67 -1.35 11.64
C GLN A 51 0.33 -1.57 10.91
N LYS A 52 -0.62 -0.64 11.06
CA LYS A 52 -1.92 -0.75 10.36
C LYS A 52 -1.74 -0.81 8.84
N ARG A 53 -0.86 0.02 8.27
CA ARG A 53 -0.56 -0.02 6.82
C ARG A 53 0.09 -1.33 6.40
N VAL A 54 0.98 -1.89 7.23
CA VAL A 54 1.61 -3.18 6.97
C VAL A 54 0.59 -4.32 6.98
N ASP A 55 -0.32 -4.35 7.96
CA ASP A 55 -1.36 -5.39 8.05
C ASP A 55 -2.35 -5.31 6.88
N GLU A 56 -2.75 -4.10 6.50
CA GLU A 56 -3.62 -3.85 5.35
C GLU A 56 -2.93 -4.24 4.03
N ALA A 57 -1.69 -3.81 3.85
CA ALA A 57 -0.87 -4.18 2.69
C ALA A 57 -0.67 -5.70 2.62
N ALA A 58 -0.35 -6.35 3.74
CA ALA A 58 -0.18 -7.80 3.79
C ALA A 58 -1.49 -8.54 3.49
N THR A 59 -2.64 -8.01 3.92
CA THR A 59 -3.95 -8.61 3.61
C THR A 59 -4.28 -8.46 2.11
N SER A 60 -4.06 -7.27 1.54
CA SER A 60 -4.26 -7.04 0.10
C SER A 60 -3.33 -7.89 -0.76
N ALA A 61 -2.04 -7.97 -0.42
CA ALA A 61 -1.07 -8.79 -1.13
C ALA A 61 -1.41 -10.28 -1.09
N ARG A 62 -1.90 -10.78 0.06
CA ARG A 62 -2.40 -12.16 0.17
C ARG A 62 -3.63 -12.40 -0.70
N GLN A 63 -4.55 -11.44 -0.76
CA GLN A 63 -5.73 -11.53 -1.62
C GLN A 63 -5.35 -11.52 -3.10
N GLU A 64 -4.40 -10.67 -3.50
CA GLU A 64 -3.89 -10.59 -4.86
C GLU A 64 -3.17 -11.88 -5.26
N LEU A 65 -2.32 -12.42 -4.39
CA LEU A 65 -1.68 -13.72 -4.60
C LEU A 65 -2.72 -14.85 -4.73
N ALA A 66 -3.69 -14.91 -3.82
CA ALA A 66 -4.76 -15.90 -3.89
C ALA A 66 -5.61 -15.75 -5.16
N THR A 67 -5.77 -14.52 -5.66
CA THR A 67 -6.46 -14.25 -6.94
C THR A 67 -5.63 -14.75 -8.12
N ALA A 68 -4.32 -14.51 -8.12
CA ALA A 68 -3.42 -15.01 -9.16
C ALA A 68 -3.44 -16.55 -9.22
N VAL A 69 -3.37 -17.20 -8.05
CA VAL A 69 -3.49 -18.66 -7.93
C VAL A 69 -4.86 -19.15 -8.43
N CYS A 70 -5.95 -18.46 -8.08
CA CYS A 70 -7.29 -18.79 -8.60
C CYS A 70 -7.33 -18.77 -10.13
N VAL A 71 -6.73 -17.75 -10.75
CA VAL A 71 -6.69 -17.64 -12.22
C VAL A 71 -5.84 -18.75 -12.84
N GLU A 72 -4.70 -19.08 -12.24
CA GLU A 72 -3.83 -20.15 -12.73
C GLU A 72 -4.51 -21.52 -12.66
N GLU A 73 -5.12 -21.85 -11.52
CA GLU A 73 -5.90 -23.09 -11.35
C GLU A 73 -7.10 -23.16 -12.29
N PHE A 74 -7.78 -22.03 -12.52
CA PHE A 74 -8.88 -21.94 -13.47
C PHE A 74 -8.41 -22.20 -14.91
N MET A 75 -7.25 -21.67 -15.30
CA MET A 75 -6.69 -21.85 -16.65
C MET A 75 -6.06 -23.23 -16.84
N SER A 76 -5.58 -23.87 -15.77
CA SER A 76 -5.06 -25.24 -15.75
C SER A 76 -6.18 -26.30 -15.86
N ALA A 77 -7.42 -25.93 -15.55
CA ALA A 77 -8.57 -26.83 -15.65
C ALA A 77 -8.79 -27.28 -17.11
N LYS A 78 -9.13 -28.57 -17.30
CA LYS A 78 -9.34 -29.18 -18.62
C LYS A 78 -10.38 -28.47 -19.48
N ASP A 79 -11.35 -27.80 -18.85
CA ASP A 79 -12.45 -27.09 -19.50
C ASP A 79 -12.33 -25.55 -19.38
N ALA A 80 -11.14 -25.02 -19.12
CA ALA A 80 -10.89 -23.60 -18.86
C ALA A 80 -11.54 -22.67 -19.89
N HIS A 81 -11.37 -22.94 -21.19
CA HIS A 81 -11.94 -22.11 -22.26
C HIS A 81 -13.47 -22.12 -22.29
N VAL A 82 -14.10 -23.25 -21.97
CA VAL A 82 -15.57 -23.38 -21.95
C VAL A 82 -16.13 -22.65 -20.74
N GLN A 83 -15.50 -22.82 -19.58
CA GLN A 83 -15.87 -22.15 -18.34
C GLN A 83 -15.65 -20.64 -18.44
N LEU A 84 -14.56 -20.18 -19.09
CA LEU A 84 -14.29 -18.76 -19.32
C LEU A 84 -15.36 -18.14 -20.22
N ALA A 85 -15.75 -18.84 -21.29
CA ALA A 85 -16.82 -18.39 -22.18
C ALA A 85 -18.17 -18.31 -21.46
N GLN A 86 -18.45 -19.20 -20.50
CA GLN A 86 -19.62 -19.08 -19.62
C GLN A 86 -19.49 -17.88 -18.68
N LEU A 87 -18.34 -17.71 -18.02
CA LEU A 87 -18.08 -16.62 -17.08
C LEU A 87 -18.27 -15.24 -17.72
N VAL A 88 -17.76 -15.04 -18.94
CA VAL A 88 -17.90 -13.77 -19.68
C VAL A 88 -19.36 -13.49 -20.05
N LYS A 89 -20.14 -14.53 -20.36
CA LYS A 89 -21.57 -14.43 -20.68
C LYS A 89 -22.44 -14.18 -19.45
N THR A 90 -21.99 -14.60 -18.28
CA THR A 90 -22.69 -14.42 -17.02
C THR A 90 -22.55 -12.99 -16.50
N ASP A 91 -23.62 -12.46 -15.89
CA ASP A 91 -23.62 -11.15 -15.26
C ASP A 91 -22.64 -11.05 -14.10
N TRP A 92 -22.09 -9.85 -13.90
CA TRP A 92 -21.01 -9.57 -12.94
C TRP A 92 -21.29 -10.08 -11.51
N TYR A 93 -22.55 -10.02 -11.06
CA TYR A 93 -22.96 -10.45 -9.72
C TYR A 93 -22.99 -11.98 -9.54
N GLN A 94 -23.11 -12.76 -10.63
CA GLN A 94 -23.09 -14.23 -10.60
C GLN A 94 -21.71 -14.82 -10.91
N ARG A 95 -20.78 -14.04 -11.46
CA ARG A 95 -19.43 -14.53 -11.80
C ARG A 95 -18.67 -15.02 -10.57
N SER A 96 -18.78 -14.31 -9.44
CA SER A 96 -18.17 -14.74 -8.18
C SER A 96 -18.75 -16.07 -7.67
N GLU A 97 -20.04 -16.31 -7.87
CA GLU A 97 -20.71 -17.55 -7.48
C GLU A 97 -20.29 -18.73 -8.38
N LEU A 98 -20.08 -18.49 -9.69
CA LEU A 98 -19.53 -19.51 -10.58
C LEU A 98 -18.11 -19.92 -10.20
N ILE A 99 -17.24 -18.95 -9.84
CA ILE A 99 -15.89 -19.25 -9.38
C ILE A 99 -15.89 -19.95 -8.02
N ALA A 100 -16.77 -19.53 -7.11
CA ALA A 100 -16.94 -20.20 -5.82
C ALA A 100 -17.45 -21.64 -5.98
N LYS A 101 -18.41 -21.88 -6.88
CA LYS A 101 -18.96 -23.23 -7.18
C LYS A 101 -17.94 -24.16 -7.80
N GLY A 102 -17.03 -23.65 -8.64
CA GLY A 102 -15.96 -24.48 -9.21
C GLY A 102 -14.74 -24.63 -8.30
N GLY A 103 -14.75 -24.03 -7.10
CA GLY A 103 -13.74 -24.27 -6.07
C GLY A 103 -12.40 -23.57 -6.30
N TRP A 104 -12.23 -22.81 -7.38
CA TRP A 104 -10.97 -22.12 -7.69
C TRP A 104 -10.64 -20.96 -6.73
N ALA A 105 -11.64 -20.44 -6.01
CA ALA A 105 -11.44 -19.45 -4.95
C ALA A 105 -11.30 -20.06 -3.53
N THR A 106 -11.29 -21.40 -3.44
CA THR A 106 -11.07 -22.14 -2.19
C THR A 106 -9.60 -22.52 -2.09
N MET A 107 -8.87 -21.88 -1.17
CA MET A 107 -7.47 -22.22 -0.92
C MET A 107 -7.35 -23.67 -0.41
N PRO A 108 -6.30 -24.43 -0.78
CA PRO A 108 -6.18 -25.85 -0.42
C PRO A 108 -6.17 -26.13 1.09
N ASP A 109 -5.82 -25.14 1.90
CA ASP A 109 -5.80 -25.21 3.37
C ASP A 109 -7.13 -24.80 4.05
N ARG A 110 -8.10 -24.27 3.28
CA ARG A 110 -9.35 -23.68 3.83
C ARG A 110 -10.58 -24.35 3.20
N LYS A 111 -11.59 -24.64 4.03
CA LYS A 111 -12.85 -25.28 3.60
C LYS A 111 -13.83 -24.35 2.89
N GLU A 112 -13.67 -23.03 3.04
CA GLU A 112 -14.65 -22.04 2.56
C GLU A 112 -14.03 -21.12 1.50
N PRO A 113 -14.74 -20.87 0.38
CA PRO A 113 -14.27 -19.97 -0.67
C PRO A 113 -14.20 -18.53 -0.14
N ASN A 114 -13.10 -17.84 -0.41
CA ASN A 114 -12.99 -16.43 -0.06
C ASN A 114 -13.74 -15.60 -1.11
N GLY A 115 -14.91 -15.05 -0.74
CA GLY A 115 -15.76 -14.27 -1.65
C GLY A 115 -15.06 -13.06 -2.29
N SER A 116 -14.09 -12.44 -1.59
CA SER A 116 -13.27 -11.35 -2.14
C SER A 116 -12.36 -11.86 -3.27
N VAL A 117 -11.70 -12.99 -3.05
CA VAL A 117 -10.85 -13.64 -4.07
C VAL A 117 -11.67 -14.13 -5.25
N ALA A 118 -12.87 -14.69 -5.01
CA ALA A 118 -13.77 -15.12 -6.08
C ALA A 118 -14.23 -13.96 -6.97
N THR A 119 -14.52 -12.80 -6.37
CA THR A 119 -14.91 -11.59 -7.10
C THR A 119 -13.75 -11.03 -7.91
N MET A 120 -12.59 -10.87 -7.27
CA MET A 120 -11.36 -10.38 -7.93
C MET A 120 -10.92 -11.31 -9.07
N CYS A 121 -11.00 -12.63 -8.88
CA CYS A 121 -10.67 -13.63 -9.89
C CYS A 121 -11.65 -13.55 -11.08
N ALA A 122 -12.94 -13.38 -10.80
CA ALA A 122 -13.97 -13.22 -11.82
C ALA A 122 -13.77 -11.95 -12.65
N GLU A 123 -13.41 -10.83 -12.02
CA GLU A 123 -13.08 -9.59 -12.69
C GLU A 123 -11.85 -9.75 -13.57
N LYS A 124 -10.73 -10.29 -13.04
CA LYS A 124 -9.49 -10.50 -13.82
C LYS A 124 -9.71 -11.38 -15.05
N LEU A 125 -10.47 -12.46 -14.91
CA LEU A 125 -10.81 -13.35 -16.01
C LEU A 125 -11.75 -12.68 -17.04
N ALA A 126 -12.71 -11.87 -16.57
CA ALA A 126 -13.63 -11.16 -17.46
C ALA A 126 -12.94 -10.00 -18.22
N GLU A 127 -11.94 -9.36 -17.62
CA GLU A 127 -11.10 -8.35 -18.27
C GLU A 127 -10.09 -8.96 -19.26
N GLY A 128 -10.01 -10.30 -19.34
CA GLY A 128 -9.01 -11.01 -20.14
C GLY A 128 -7.58 -10.77 -19.66
N LYS A 129 -7.41 -10.23 -18.44
CA LYS A 129 -6.12 -9.90 -17.87
C LYS A 129 -5.66 -11.07 -17.00
N SER A 130 -5.12 -12.10 -17.66
CA SER A 130 -4.26 -13.08 -16.99
C SER A 130 -3.18 -12.32 -16.22
N PRO A 131 -3.06 -12.51 -14.90
CA PRO A 131 -1.95 -11.97 -14.14
C PRO A 131 -0.74 -12.87 -14.38
N ALA A 132 -0.05 -12.66 -15.50
CA ALA A 132 1.29 -13.19 -15.71
C ALA A 132 2.01 -12.40 -16.82
N THR A 133 2.73 -11.36 -16.43
CA THR A 133 4.21 -11.43 -16.34
C THR A 133 4.68 -10.33 -15.42
#